data_AF-A0A495ZWW0-F1
#
_entry.id   AF-A0A495ZWW0-F1
#
_cell.length_a   1.000
_cell.length_b   1.000
_cell.length_c   1.000
_cell.angle_alpha   90.00
_cell.angle_beta   90.00
_cell.angle_gamma   90.00
#
_symmetry.space_group_name_H-M   'P 1'
#
loop_
_entity.id
_entity.type
_entity.pdbx_description
1 polymer ?
#
loop_
_entity_poly.entity_id
_entity_poly.type
_entity_poly.pdbx_seq_one_letter_code
_entity_poly.pdbx_strand_id
1 'polypeptide(L)'
;MPKKQIAASYKNFHVLAHDLDETGDLKAACKETLGVGVRLADWNDILAYYREGGSLEDFIEALKIPLEYVNPNDTDPIPNTAYRISMNGELRWRGRHYFVARHDQTKRTGFLSHSDIDNFRLTLGSWFGKGGFALCYGDLDSTVAPPEPDTTEPVQTSGG
;
A
#
# COMPACT_ATOMS: atom_id res chain seq x y z
N MET A 1 15.66 -21.54 -7.36
CA MET A 1 15.12 -20.45 -6.54
C MET A 1 14.02 -19.79 -7.36
N PRO A 2 12.75 -19.73 -6.92
CA PRO A 2 11.75 -18.99 -7.67
C PRO A 2 12.17 -17.52 -7.72
N LYS A 3 12.17 -16.95 -8.93
CA LYS A 3 12.62 -15.58 -9.22
C LYS A 3 11.85 -14.59 -8.33
N LYS A 4 12.58 -13.62 -7.76
CA LYS A 4 12.02 -12.42 -7.12
C LYS A 4 10.87 -11.87 -7.99
N GLN A 5 9.61 -12.03 -7.58
CA GLN A 5 8.43 -11.56 -8.33
C GLN A 5 8.17 -10.07 -8.04
N ILE A 6 9.18 -9.23 -8.29
CA ILE A 6 9.01 -7.78 -8.25
C ILE A 6 8.31 -7.36 -9.55
N ALA A 7 7.10 -6.83 -9.44
CA ALA A 7 6.31 -6.35 -10.58
C ALA A 7 6.75 -4.95 -11.05
N ALA A 8 7.19 -4.12 -10.10
CA ALA A 8 7.70 -2.77 -10.32
C ALA A 8 8.53 -2.31 -9.11
N SER A 9 9.37 -1.29 -9.30
CA SER A 9 10.13 -0.66 -8.22
C SER A 9 10.35 0.81 -8.50
N TYR A 10 10.37 1.61 -7.45
CA TYR A 10 10.65 3.04 -7.51
C TYR A 10 11.26 3.50 -6.19
N LYS A 11 12.50 4.01 -6.25
CA LYS A 11 13.30 4.29 -5.05
C LYS A 11 13.31 3.06 -4.12
N ASN A 12 12.94 3.22 -2.86
CA ASN A 12 12.88 2.16 -1.86
C ASN A 12 11.55 1.39 -1.87
N PHE A 13 10.65 1.63 -2.83
CA PHE A 13 9.36 0.96 -2.92
C PHE A 13 9.38 -0.15 -3.96
N HIS A 14 8.84 -1.32 -3.61
CA HIS A 14 8.85 -2.51 -4.45
C HIS A 14 7.49 -3.17 -4.47
N VAL A 15 6.93 -3.41 -5.65
CA VAL A 15 5.63 -4.07 -5.82
C VAL A 15 5.85 -5.57 -5.88
N LEU A 16 5.24 -6.30 -4.95
CA LEU A 16 5.28 -7.76 -4.87
C LEU A 16 3.91 -8.32 -5.21
N ALA A 17 3.83 -9.21 -6.21
CA ALA A 17 2.62 -10.00 -6.44
C ALA A 17 2.49 -11.12 -5.39
N HIS A 18 1.28 -11.37 -4.90
CA HIS A 18 1.02 -12.45 -3.93
C HIS A 18 -0.35 -13.09 -4.13
N ASP A 19 -0.56 -14.26 -3.51
CA ASP A 19 -1.86 -14.96 -3.44
C ASP A 19 -2.38 -15.11 -1.99
N LEU A 20 -1.86 -14.34 -1.05
CA LEU A 20 -2.34 -14.37 0.35
C LEU A 20 -3.74 -13.76 0.51
N ASP A 21 -4.56 -14.32 1.40
CA ASP A 21 -5.81 -13.71 1.87
C ASP A 21 -5.56 -12.49 2.78
N GLU A 22 -6.61 -11.79 3.18
CA GLU A 22 -6.50 -10.58 4.01
C GLU A 22 -5.87 -10.83 5.40
N THR A 23 -5.88 -12.08 5.87
CA THR A 23 -5.31 -12.50 7.15
C THR A 23 -3.86 -12.98 7.05
N GLY A 24 -3.37 -13.18 5.83
CA GLY A 24 -1.99 -13.57 5.56
C GLY A 24 -0.96 -12.53 6.03
N ASP A 25 0.23 -13.02 6.37
CA ASP A 25 1.33 -12.20 6.88
C ASP A 25 2.16 -11.62 5.73
N LEU A 26 1.76 -10.44 5.26
CA LEU A 26 2.51 -9.73 4.22
C LEU A 26 3.83 -9.12 4.70
N LYS A 27 4.03 -8.96 6.02
CA LYS A 27 5.35 -8.57 6.54
C LYS A 27 6.36 -9.68 6.30
N ALA A 28 5.98 -10.92 6.65
CA ALA A 28 6.79 -12.10 6.36
C ALA A 28 7.01 -12.26 4.85
N ALA A 29 5.96 -12.14 4.03
CA ALA A 29 6.06 -12.33 2.58
C ALA A 29 7.05 -11.37 1.88
N CYS A 30 7.03 -10.08 2.21
CA CYS A 30 8.01 -9.11 1.69
C CYS A 30 9.44 -9.53 2.06
N LYS A 31 9.68 -9.84 3.34
CA LYS A 31 11.00 -10.20 3.85
C LYS A 31 11.54 -11.51 3.26
N GLU A 32 10.72 -12.56 3.21
CA GLU A 32 11.09 -13.88 2.70
C GLU A 32 11.38 -13.84 1.19
N THR A 33 10.63 -13.02 0.44
CA THR A 33 10.76 -12.96 -1.02
C THR A 33 11.88 -12.04 -1.49
N LEU A 34 12.03 -10.88 -0.84
CA LEU A 34 12.91 -9.82 -1.33
C LEU A 34 14.19 -9.65 -0.50
N GLY A 35 14.19 -10.12 0.75
CA GLY A 35 15.35 -10.12 1.63
C GLY A 35 15.12 -9.38 2.95
N VAL A 36 16.09 -9.49 3.87
CA VAL A 36 16.03 -8.83 5.18
C VAL A 36 16.05 -7.30 5.09
N GLY A 37 16.61 -6.75 4.01
CA GLY A 37 16.67 -5.32 3.72
C GLY A 37 15.33 -4.66 3.37
N VAL A 38 14.23 -5.41 3.39
CA VAL A 38 12.88 -4.87 3.16
C VAL A 38 11.89 -5.25 4.25
N ARG A 39 10.83 -4.46 4.36
CA ARG A 39 9.61 -4.76 5.11
C ARG A 39 8.38 -4.45 4.26
N LEU A 40 7.18 -4.75 4.77
CA LEU A 40 5.96 -4.20 4.18
C LEU A 40 5.99 -2.67 4.32
N ALA A 41 5.62 -1.96 3.25
CA ALA A 41 5.45 -0.52 3.31
C ALA A 41 4.28 -0.18 4.21
N ASP A 42 4.41 0.94 4.89
CA ASP A 42 3.37 1.55 5.70
C ASP A 42 2.84 2.80 5.00
N TRP A 43 1.61 3.17 5.30
CA TRP A 43 1.04 4.45 4.86
C TRP A 43 1.96 5.64 5.17
N ASN A 44 2.63 5.60 6.33
CA ASN A 44 3.54 6.66 6.74
C ASN A 44 4.80 6.76 5.86
N ASP A 45 5.25 5.68 5.22
CA ASP A 45 6.37 5.75 4.26
C ASP A 45 5.97 6.57 3.01
N ILE A 46 4.73 6.39 2.55
CA ILE A 46 4.18 7.10 1.40
C ILE A 46 3.97 8.59 1.76
N LEU A 47 3.46 8.86 2.97
CA LEU A 47 3.32 10.22 3.48
C LEU A 47 4.67 10.94 3.62
N ALA A 48 5.69 10.26 4.14
CA ALA A 48 7.04 10.81 4.27
C ALA A 48 7.60 11.16 2.89
N TYR A 49 7.54 10.22 1.94
CA TYR A 49 7.94 10.48 0.56
C TYR A 49 7.28 11.73 -0.04
N TYR A 50 5.96 11.88 0.15
CA TYR A 50 5.23 13.04 -0.36
C TYR A 50 5.63 14.34 0.35
N ARG A 51 5.73 14.33 1.69
CA ARG A 51 6.10 15.51 2.49
C ARG A 51 7.51 16.01 2.20
N GLU A 52 8.41 15.11 1.84
CA GLU A 52 9.78 15.43 1.41
C GLU A 52 9.84 15.97 -0.03
N GLY A 53 8.70 16.20 -0.69
CA GLY A 53 8.61 16.75 -2.03
C GLY A 53 8.60 15.71 -3.14
N GLY A 54 8.32 14.44 -2.81
CA GLY A 54 8.18 13.37 -3.79
C GLY A 54 6.99 13.58 -4.73
N SER A 55 7.22 13.40 -6.04
CA SER A 55 6.18 13.42 -7.07
C SER A 55 5.26 12.19 -6.94
N LEU A 56 3.97 12.40 -6.70
CA LEU A 56 2.97 11.32 -6.74
C LEU A 56 2.75 10.80 -8.16
N GLU A 57 2.95 11.63 -9.17
CA GLU A 57 2.84 11.23 -10.58
C GLU A 57 3.91 10.17 -10.91
N ASP A 58 5.17 10.48 -10.64
CA ASP A 58 6.30 9.56 -10.86
C ASP A 58 6.14 8.27 -10.03
N PHE A 59 5.67 8.41 -8.78
CA PHE A 59 5.43 7.28 -7.88
C PHE A 59 4.37 6.34 -8.44
N ILE A 60 3.23 6.89 -8.88
CA ILE A 60 2.12 6.13 -9.47
C ILE A 60 2.56 5.47 -10.78
N GLU A 61 3.23 6.21 -11.66
CA GLU A 61 3.69 5.71 -12.96
C GLU A 61 4.70 4.58 -12.79
N ALA A 62 5.75 4.81 -12.00
CA ALA A 62 6.85 3.85 -11.84
C ALA A 62 6.41 2.58 -11.13
N LEU A 63 5.54 2.69 -10.11
CA LEU A 63 4.97 1.53 -9.41
C LEU A 63 3.77 0.91 -10.14
N LYS A 64 3.31 1.51 -11.24
CA LYS A 64 2.18 1.05 -12.06
C LYS A 64 0.89 0.92 -11.26
N ILE A 65 0.62 1.87 -10.36
CA ILE A 65 -0.60 1.87 -9.55
C ILE A 65 -1.80 2.20 -10.46
N PRO A 66 -2.69 1.23 -10.72
CA PRO A 66 -3.84 1.45 -11.60
C PRO A 66 -4.89 2.31 -10.89
N LEU A 67 -5.76 2.93 -11.67
CA LEU A 67 -6.99 3.53 -11.14
C LEU A 67 -7.89 2.45 -10.55
N GLU A 68 -8.53 2.75 -9.43
CA GLU A 68 -9.43 1.81 -8.72
C GLU A 68 -10.70 1.48 -9.52
N TYR A 69 -11.12 2.37 -10.41
CA TYR A 69 -12.33 2.28 -11.22
C TYR A 69 -12.08 2.75 -12.66
N VAL A 70 -12.96 2.37 -13.60
CA VAL A 70 -12.96 2.90 -14.98
C VAL A 70 -13.79 4.19 -15.03
N ASN A 71 -14.96 4.18 -14.41
CA ASN A 71 -15.83 5.35 -14.25
C ASN A 71 -16.09 5.60 -12.75
N PRO A 72 -15.99 6.84 -12.25
CA PRO A 72 -16.20 7.15 -10.83
C PRO A 72 -17.63 6.85 -10.33
N ASN A 73 -18.58 6.63 -11.24
CA ASN A 73 -19.93 6.17 -10.92
C ASN A 73 -20.08 4.64 -10.86
N ASP A 74 -19.06 3.88 -11.27
CA ASP A 74 -19.08 2.41 -11.21
C ASP A 74 -19.14 2.00 -9.73
N THR A 75 -20.06 1.12 -9.36
CA THR A 75 -20.20 0.68 -7.96
C THR A 75 -19.23 -0.42 -7.57
N ASP A 76 -18.66 -1.11 -8.57
CA ASP A 76 -17.82 -2.28 -8.39
C ASP A 76 -16.34 -1.91 -8.56
N PRO A 77 -15.48 -2.20 -7.58
CA PRO A 77 -14.05 -1.96 -7.71
C PRO A 77 -13.47 -2.88 -8.79
N ILE A 78 -12.47 -2.39 -9.54
CA ILE A 78 -11.69 -3.28 -10.40
C ILE A 78 -10.83 -4.17 -9.49
N PRO A 79 -10.88 -5.51 -9.62
CA PRO A 79 -10.06 -6.40 -8.81
C PRO A 79 -8.56 -6.10 -8.97
N ASN A 80 -7.79 -6.28 -7.89
CA ASN A 80 -6.31 -6.16 -7.89
C ASN A 80 -5.76 -4.78 -8.26
N THR A 81 -6.53 -3.71 -8.07
CA THR A 81 -6.07 -2.32 -8.29
C THR A 81 -5.48 -1.66 -7.04
N ALA A 82 -5.78 -2.22 -5.86
CA ALA A 82 -5.29 -1.77 -4.57
C ALA A 82 -4.02 -2.52 -4.14
N TYR A 83 -3.07 -1.79 -3.55
CA TYR A 83 -1.78 -2.35 -3.10
C TYR A 83 -1.77 -2.42 -1.58
N ARG A 84 -1.61 -3.63 -1.03
CA ARG A 84 -1.65 -3.86 0.41
C ARG A 84 -0.42 -3.30 1.12
N ILE A 85 -0.68 -2.65 2.26
CA ILE A 85 0.29 -1.96 3.11
C ILE A 85 -0.13 -2.13 4.58
N SER A 86 0.71 -1.67 5.51
CA SER A 86 0.30 -1.43 6.90
C SER A 86 -0.10 0.03 7.14
N MET A 87 -0.73 0.29 8.27
CA MET A 87 -0.92 1.62 8.82
C MET A 87 -0.44 1.63 10.28
N ASN A 88 0.55 2.45 10.62
CA ASN A 88 1.18 2.49 11.95
C ASN A 88 1.66 1.09 12.40
N GLY A 89 2.19 0.30 11.47
CA GLY A 89 2.62 -1.07 11.71
C GLY A 89 1.49 -2.11 11.82
N GLU A 90 0.22 -1.71 11.83
CA GLU A 90 -0.92 -2.61 11.84
C GLU A 90 -1.32 -3.03 10.43
N LEU A 91 -1.57 -4.33 10.23
CA LEU A 91 -1.99 -4.84 8.92
C LEU A 91 -3.47 -4.60 8.64
N ARG A 92 -4.29 -4.46 9.68
CA ARG A 92 -5.75 -4.61 9.57
C ARG A 92 -6.55 -3.58 10.34
N TRP A 93 -7.67 -3.16 9.75
CA TRP A 93 -8.73 -2.41 10.40
C TRP A 93 -10.00 -3.26 10.50
N ARG A 94 -10.41 -3.62 11.72
CA ARG A 94 -11.62 -4.45 11.96
C ARG A 94 -11.67 -5.69 11.05
N GLY A 95 -10.54 -6.39 10.90
CA GLY A 95 -10.39 -7.61 10.10
C GLY A 95 -10.07 -7.40 8.60
N ARG A 96 -10.20 -6.18 8.08
CA ARG A 96 -9.86 -5.84 6.68
C ARG A 96 -8.40 -5.42 6.55
N HIS A 97 -7.70 -5.84 5.50
CA HIS A 97 -6.31 -5.44 5.26
C HIS A 97 -6.24 -4.00 4.75
N TYR A 98 -5.28 -3.20 5.23
CA TYR A 98 -5.07 -1.85 4.71
C TYR A 98 -4.47 -1.87 3.30
N PHE A 99 -4.81 -0.87 2.48
CA PHE A 99 -4.23 -0.75 1.16
C PHE A 99 -4.16 0.71 0.70
N VAL A 100 -3.32 0.97 -0.28
CA VAL A 100 -3.35 2.22 -1.07
C VAL A 100 -4.07 1.98 -2.39
N ALA A 101 -4.96 2.91 -2.75
CA ALA A 101 -5.63 2.97 -4.05
C ALA A 101 -5.49 4.36 -4.66
N ARG A 102 -5.50 4.40 -6.00
CA ARG A 102 -5.43 5.64 -6.79
C ARG A 102 -6.84 6.04 -7.24
N HIS A 103 -7.19 7.31 -7.02
CA HIS A 103 -8.47 7.87 -7.45
C HIS A 103 -8.36 9.17 -8.26
N ASP A 104 -7.15 9.72 -8.48
CA ASP A 104 -6.94 10.95 -9.25
C ASP A 104 -7.90 12.09 -8.88
N GLN A 105 -8.00 12.34 -7.57
CA GLN A 105 -8.84 13.37 -6.95
C GLN A 105 -10.35 13.17 -7.11
N THR A 106 -10.77 12.04 -7.66
CA THR A 106 -12.17 11.67 -7.84
C THR A 106 -12.44 10.36 -7.12
N LYS A 107 -12.54 10.37 -5.78
CA LYS A 107 -12.90 9.15 -5.04
C LYS A 107 -14.37 8.82 -5.23
N ARG A 108 -14.68 7.55 -5.52
CA ARG A 108 -16.05 7.04 -5.60
C ARG A 108 -16.84 7.24 -4.30
N THR A 109 -18.14 7.52 -4.43
CA THR A 109 -19.07 7.55 -3.29
C THR A 109 -19.18 6.19 -2.61
N GLY A 110 -19.08 6.15 -1.29
CA GLY A 110 -19.18 4.92 -0.50
C GLY A 110 -17.86 4.15 -0.35
N PHE A 111 -16.77 4.61 -0.99
CA PHE A 111 -15.45 4.04 -0.75
C PHE A 111 -15.00 4.26 0.70
N LEU A 112 -14.61 3.18 1.38
CA LEU A 112 -14.14 3.20 2.76
C LEU A 112 -12.70 3.75 2.82
N SER A 113 -12.61 5.05 3.05
CA SER A 113 -11.36 5.80 3.17
C SER A 113 -11.04 6.08 4.64
N HIS A 114 -9.79 5.84 5.03
CA HIS A 114 -9.25 6.21 6.35
C HIS A 114 -8.42 7.50 6.30
N SER A 115 -7.78 7.77 5.16
CA SER A 115 -6.95 8.96 4.93
C SER A 115 -6.69 9.14 3.42
N ASP A 116 -6.13 10.27 3.02
CA ASP A 116 -5.78 10.55 1.64
C ASP A 116 -4.52 11.43 1.52
N ILE A 117 -3.93 11.42 0.32
CA ILE A 117 -2.84 12.32 -0.07
C ILE A 117 -3.31 13.07 -1.32
N ASP A 118 -3.08 14.38 -1.33
CA ASP A 118 -3.37 15.27 -2.45
C ASP A 118 -4.82 15.18 -2.92
N ASN A 119 -5.75 15.46 -1.99
CA ASN A 119 -7.20 15.50 -2.23
C ASN A 119 -7.71 14.22 -2.92
N PHE A 120 -7.41 13.05 -2.34
CA PHE A 120 -7.71 11.73 -2.91
C PHE A 120 -7.00 11.39 -4.22
N ARG A 121 -5.82 11.95 -4.52
CA ARG A 121 -4.95 11.38 -5.57
C ARG A 121 -4.60 9.93 -5.23
N LEU A 122 -4.13 9.72 -4.00
CA LEU A 122 -4.00 8.42 -3.36
C LEU A 122 -4.87 8.36 -2.10
N THR A 123 -5.38 7.18 -1.77
CA THR A 123 -6.26 6.97 -0.63
C THR A 123 -5.86 5.74 0.14
N LEU A 124 -5.84 5.86 1.46
CA LEU A 124 -5.73 4.75 2.39
C LEU A 124 -7.12 4.13 2.58
N GLY A 125 -7.28 2.90 2.13
CA GLY A 125 -8.50 2.10 2.32
C GLY A 125 -8.25 0.84 3.14
N SER A 126 -9.31 0.08 3.39
CA SER A 126 -9.17 -1.31 3.84
C SER A 126 -10.31 -2.19 3.33
N TRP A 127 -10.00 -3.43 2.93
CA TRP A 127 -11.00 -4.39 2.45
C TRP A 127 -10.64 -5.86 2.75
N PHE A 128 -11.60 -6.75 2.54
CA PHE A 128 -11.40 -8.20 2.55
C PHE A 128 -10.92 -8.67 1.16
N GLY A 129 -10.29 -9.84 1.07
CA GLY A 129 -10.01 -10.44 -0.23
C GLY A 129 -8.73 -11.24 -0.28
N LYS A 130 -8.42 -11.78 -1.46
CA LYS A 130 -7.25 -12.64 -1.67
C LYS A 130 -6.44 -12.17 -2.87
N GLY A 131 -5.13 -12.32 -2.74
CA GLY A 131 -4.15 -12.02 -3.78
C GLY A 131 -4.01 -10.53 -4.06
N GLY A 132 -3.44 -10.22 -5.22
CA GLY A 132 -3.15 -8.87 -5.67
C GLY A 132 -1.68 -8.50 -5.44
N PHE A 133 -1.47 -7.25 -5.05
CA PHE A 133 -0.14 -6.69 -4.88
C PHE A 133 0.06 -6.19 -3.45
N ALA A 134 1.27 -6.36 -2.94
CA ALA A 134 1.76 -5.74 -1.74
C ALA A 134 2.83 -4.71 -2.11
N LEU A 135 2.86 -3.58 -1.41
CA LEU A 135 3.94 -2.61 -1.53
C LEU A 135 4.93 -2.87 -0.41
N CYS A 136 6.15 -3.26 -0.74
CA CYS A 136 7.26 -3.41 0.20
C CYS A 136 8.14 -2.14 0.19
N TYR A 137 8.81 -1.87 1.30
CA TYR A 137 9.71 -0.72 1.47
C TYR A 137 11.08 -1.18 1.97
N GLY A 138 12.16 -0.62 1.42
CA GLY A 138 13.53 -0.84 1.88
C GLY A 138 14.57 -0.84 0.76
N ASP A 139 15.77 -1.33 1.08
CA ASP A 139 16.86 -1.52 0.14
C ASP A 139 17.07 -3.02 -0.09
N LEU A 140 16.91 -3.47 -1.34
CA LEU A 140 17.02 -4.86 -1.74
C LEU A 140 18.41 -5.47 -1.50
N ASP A 141 19.45 -4.64 -1.43
CA ASP A 141 20.83 -5.06 -1.23
C ASP A 141 21.27 -4.92 0.24
N SER A 142 20.43 -4.31 1.08
CA SER A 142 20.72 -4.18 2.51
C SER A 142 20.62 -5.52 3.24
N THR A 143 21.54 -5.72 4.18
CA THR A 143 21.55 -6.86 5.11
C THR A 143 20.88 -6.56 6.45
N VAL A 144 20.33 -5.35 6.61
CA VAL A 144 19.67 -4.88 7.83
C VAL A 144 18.26 -4.41 7.50
N ALA A 145 17.32 -4.73 8.39
CA ALA A 145 15.92 -4.32 8.23
C ALA A 145 15.81 -2.79 8.11
N PRO A 146 14.92 -2.27 7.24
CA PRO A 146 14.60 -0.85 7.21
C PRO A 146 14.08 -0.38 8.57
N PRO A 147 14.28 0.88 8.93
CA PRO A 147 13.65 1.44 10.12
C PRO A 147 12.13 1.29 10.02
N GLU A 148 11.50 1.04 11.17
CA GLU A 148 10.04 1.16 11.29
C GLU A 148 9.64 2.61 10.96
N PRO A 149 8.48 2.81 10.33
CA PRO A 149 8.03 4.14 9.95
C PRO A 149 7.70 4.97 11.19
N ASP A 150 7.99 6.28 11.15
CA ASP A 150 7.52 7.19 12.19
C ASP A 150 5.99 7.19 12.23
N THR A 151 5.44 6.89 13.40
CA THR A 151 3.99 6.89 13.60
C THR A 151 3.48 8.32 13.68
N THR A 152 2.55 8.68 12.79
CA THR A 152 1.81 9.94 12.93
C THR A 152 0.52 9.68 13.72
N GLU A 153 0.32 10.41 14.82
CA GLU A 153 -0.87 10.31 15.68
C GLU A 153 -2.17 10.74 14.97
N PRO A 154 -3.35 10.21 15.36
CA PRO A 154 -3.58 8.84 15.81
C PRO A 154 -4.67 8.12 15.01
N VAL A 155 -4.65 6.79 15.10
CA VAL A 155 -5.79 5.93 14.81
C VAL A 155 -7.01 6.44 15.58
N GLN A 156 -7.98 7.05 14.90
CA GLN A 156 -9.30 7.23 15.49
C GLN A 156 -10.05 5.90 15.50
N THR A 157 -9.92 5.17 16.60
CA THR A 157 -11.02 4.36 17.11
C THR A 157 -11.66 5.11 18.27
N SER A 158 -12.64 5.95 17.97
CA SER A 158 -13.58 6.45 18.97
C SER A 158 -14.95 6.73 18.36
N GLY A 159 -15.93 5.93 18.78
CA GLY A 159 -17.33 6.35 18.95
C GLY A 159 -18.28 6.11 17.78
N GLY A 160 -19.30 5.27 18.02
CA GLY A 160 -20.47 5.07 17.16
C GLY A 160 -20.90 3.62 17.08
#